data_AF-A0A9X2K3C6-F1
#
_entry.id   AF-A0A9X2K3C6-F1
#
_cell.length_a   1.000
_cell.length_b   1.000
_cell.length_c   1.000
_cell.angle_alpha   90.00
_cell.angle_beta   90.00
_cell.angle_gamma   90.00
#
_symmetry.space_group_name_H-M   'P 1'
#
loop_
_entity.id
_entity.type
_entity.pdbx_description
1 polymer ?
#
loop_
_entity_poly.entity_id
_entity_poly.type
_entity_poly.pdbx_seq_one_letter_code
_entity_poly.pdbx_strand_id
1 'polypeptide(L)'
;MLIAVAVLAAAVVGAVAWWLRRNGASDGDPASGEGPGTPEPGPRRGWELLLTSEAEAAFMEGLRAYHEAGGALRVGAEQGVLSTYEPPRLISLHLLADAFAARGDAALHDPQGTVETLLERLAAAERPGVLHLRAGWLEGEVDGMDAVRFAAAVGEAVRPGGWTADARLGALQITVPGDEAGASTGDAGEDATAGEAGPGSGDRALTHVNGTPIKQLAATKAAATKAGGKAPDASAPDASAPDASAPDGGVQDGGVQDGGVQDGGVQDASAPDGGAGVGDAKAGEGGATEESVTGRSVHEANTLMLDLARVLDLYQEARAQRPDAEAQTLLRETVPRLIASSGPGVTWTRPPGPGELRTVLGSTPELR
;
A
#
# COMPACT_ATOMS: atom_id res chain seq x y z
N MET A 1 -46.05 14.56 4.68
CA MET A 1 -44.90 13.71 5.04
C MET A 1 -44.62 12.61 4.01
N LEU A 2 -45.60 11.82 3.57
CA LEU A 2 -45.38 10.72 2.59
C LEU A 2 -44.71 11.15 1.26
N ILE A 3 -45.04 12.33 0.73
CA ILE A 3 -44.46 12.84 -0.53
C ILE A 3 -42.96 13.16 -0.36
N ALA A 4 -42.55 13.70 0.79
CA ALA A 4 -41.14 14.01 1.06
C ALA A 4 -40.29 12.74 1.18
N VAL A 5 -40.84 11.68 1.77
CA VAL A 5 -40.17 10.37 1.87
C VAL A 5 -40.04 9.72 0.48
N ALA A 6 -41.06 9.83 -0.37
CA ALA A 6 -41.03 9.28 -1.72
C ALA A 6 -40.00 9.98 -2.63
N VAL A 7 -39.85 11.30 -2.49
CA VAL A 7 -38.86 12.08 -3.26
C VAL A 7 -37.43 11.72 -2.82
N LEU A 8 -37.19 11.53 -1.53
CA LEU A 8 -35.87 11.14 -1.03
C LEU A 8 -35.48 9.72 -1.48
N ALA A 9 -36.43 8.78 -1.45
CA ALA A 9 -36.21 7.42 -1.93
C ALA A 9 -35.92 7.37 -3.44
N ALA A 10 -36.63 8.16 -4.24
CA ALA A 10 -36.39 8.22 -5.68
C ALA A 10 -35.01 8.83 -6.02
N ALA A 11 -34.54 9.81 -5.25
CA ALA A 11 -33.22 10.41 -5.44
C ALA A 11 -32.09 9.40 -5.14
N VAL A 12 -32.22 8.62 -4.06
CA VAL A 12 -31.25 7.56 -3.71
C VAL A 12 -31.20 6.48 -4.78
N VAL A 13 -32.36 6.00 -5.25
CA VAL A 13 -32.42 4.99 -6.33
C VAL A 13 -31.83 5.54 -7.63
N GLY A 14 -32.08 6.81 -7.95
CA GLY A 14 -31.49 7.47 -9.12
C GLY A 14 -29.96 7.58 -9.04
N ALA A 15 -29.41 7.92 -7.87
CA ALA A 15 -27.97 8.00 -7.64
C ALA A 15 -27.28 6.63 -7.78
N VAL A 16 -27.88 5.57 -7.21
CA VAL A 16 -27.37 4.19 -7.32
C VAL A 16 -27.42 3.69 -8.76
N ALA A 17 -28.53 3.93 -9.47
CA ALA A 17 -28.66 3.55 -10.88
C ALA A 17 -27.68 4.32 -11.80
N TRP A 18 -27.45 5.60 -11.51
CA TRP A 18 -26.48 6.41 -12.24
C TRP A 18 -25.03 5.95 -11.98
N TRP A 19 -24.70 5.59 -10.74
CA TRP A 19 -23.40 5.05 -10.36
C TRP A 19 -23.11 3.71 -11.07
N LEU A 20 -24.09 2.79 -11.11
CA LEU A 20 -23.96 1.52 -11.83
C LEU A 20 -23.77 1.72 -13.34
N ARG A 21 -24.45 2.70 -13.94
CA ARG A 21 -24.33 3.00 -15.38
C ARG A 21 -22.95 3.57 -15.73
N ARG A 22 -22.36 4.37 -14.85
CA ARG A 22 -21.08 5.04 -15.12
C ARG A 22 -19.88 4.08 -15.06
N ASN A 23 -19.97 3.03 -14.23
CA ASN A 23 -18.91 2.03 -14.12
C ASN A 23 -18.99 0.91 -15.19
N GLY A 24 -20.08 0.83 -15.95
CA GLY A 24 -20.29 -0.20 -16.98
C GLY A 24 -19.97 0.21 -18.42
N ALA A 25 -19.60 1.47 -18.67
CA ALA A 25 -19.34 1.98 -20.01
C ALA A 25 -17.82 2.02 -20.30
N SER A 26 -17.21 0.85 -20.44
CA SER A 26 -15.98 0.72 -21.23
C SER A 26 -16.39 0.55 -22.69
N ASP A 27 -15.93 1.46 -23.55
CA ASP A 27 -16.18 1.52 -24.99
C ASP A 27 -15.75 0.23 -25.72
N GLY A 28 -16.64 -0.77 -25.74
CA GLY A 28 -16.51 -2.02 -26.48
C GLY A 28 -17.47 -2.04 -27.66
N ASP A 29 -16.91 -2.15 -28.86
CA ASP A 29 -17.55 -2.24 -30.17
C ASP A 29 -18.76 -3.23 -30.19
N PRO A 30 -19.98 -2.80 -30.56
CA PRO A 30 -21.21 -3.61 -30.41
C PRO A 30 -21.40 -4.73 -31.45
N ALA A 31 -20.35 -5.19 -32.14
CA ALA A 31 -20.52 -6.08 -33.29
C ALA A 31 -20.49 -7.59 -32.98
N SER A 32 -20.12 -8.01 -31.77
CA SER A 32 -20.02 -9.44 -31.42
C SER A 32 -21.21 -9.87 -30.57
N GLY A 33 -22.15 -10.59 -31.19
CA GLY A 33 -23.39 -11.09 -30.58
C GLY A 33 -23.22 -12.24 -29.58
N GLU A 34 -22.24 -12.15 -28.68
CA GLU A 34 -22.22 -12.95 -27.46
C GLU A 34 -23.02 -12.19 -26.39
N GLY A 35 -23.96 -12.89 -25.74
CA GLY A 35 -24.85 -12.28 -24.76
C GLY A 35 -24.07 -11.51 -23.68
N PRO A 36 -24.66 -10.46 -23.08
CA PRO A 36 -24.00 -9.69 -22.04
C PRO A 36 -23.72 -10.60 -20.85
N GLY A 37 -22.52 -11.18 -20.84
CA GLY A 37 -21.99 -11.90 -19.70
C GLY A 37 -21.99 -10.92 -18.55
N THR A 38 -22.73 -11.24 -17.50
CA THR A 38 -22.65 -10.51 -16.24
C THR A 38 -21.17 -10.44 -15.88
N PRO A 39 -20.55 -9.25 -15.79
CA PRO A 39 -19.14 -9.16 -15.45
C PRO A 39 -18.95 -9.90 -14.13
N GLU A 40 -18.15 -10.97 -14.16
CA GLU A 40 -17.87 -11.70 -12.94
C GLU A 40 -17.20 -10.72 -11.97
N PRO A 41 -17.72 -10.60 -10.73
CA PRO A 41 -17.10 -9.73 -9.76
C PRO A 41 -15.66 -10.21 -9.59
N GLY A 42 -14.70 -9.33 -9.88
CA GLY A 42 -13.29 -9.63 -9.69
C GLY A 42 -13.03 -10.15 -8.28
N PRO A 43 -11.95 -10.93 -8.08
CA PRO A 43 -11.61 -11.45 -6.77
C PRO A 43 -11.50 -10.30 -5.77
N ARG A 44 -12.30 -10.37 -4.70
CA ARG A 44 -12.31 -9.36 -3.63
C ARG A 44 -10.93 -9.29 -2.99
N ARG A 45 -10.45 -8.06 -2.80
CA ARG A 45 -9.17 -7.81 -2.13
C ARG A 45 -9.33 -7.91 -0.61
N GLY A 46 -8.26 -8.17 0.11
CA GLY A 46 -8.26 -8.41 1.55
C GLY A 46 -8.78 -7.27 2.38
N TRP A 47 -8.48 -6.04 1.96
CA TRP A 47 -9.01 -4.85 2.63
C TRP A 47 -10.52 -4.67 2.37
N GLU A 48 -11.02 -5.12 1.21
CA GLU A 48 -12.45 -5.12 0.88
C GLU A 48 -13.20 -6.13 1.75
N LEU A 49 -12.55 -7.25 2.10
CA LEU A 49 -13.11 -8.25 3.04
C LEU A 49 -13.29 -7.73 4.47
N LEU A 50 -12.63 -6.62 4.84
CA LEU A 50 -12.82 -5.96 6.13
C LEU A 50 -14.10 -5.11 6.18
N LEU A 51 -14.72 -4.86 5.03
CA LEU A 51 -15.88 -3.99 4.89
C LEU A 51 -17.10 -4.80 4.49
N THR A 52 -18.26 -4.42 5.01
CA THR A 52 -19.52 -4.83 4.38
C THR A 52 -19.64 -4.15 3.02
N SER A 53 -20.42 -4.70 2.09
CA SER A 53 -20.57 -4.07 0.76
C SER A 53 -21.11 -2.64 0.81
N GLU A 54 -21.92 -2.31 1.83
CA GLU A 54 -22.37 -0.94 2.08
C GLU A 54 -21.22 -0.04 2.60
N ALA A 55 -20.43 -0.54 3.56
CA ALA A 55 -19.28 0.20 4.08
C ALA A 55 -18.17 0.38 3.03
N GLU A 56 -17.97 -0.60 2.16
CA GLU A 56 -17.05 -0.51 1.01
C GLU A 56 -17.48 0.60 0.05
N ALA A 57 -18.76 0.64 -0.32
CA ALA A 57 -19.30 1.68 -1.19
C ALA A 57 -19.16 3.07 -0.55
N ALA A 58 -19.50 3.21 0.74
CA ALA A 58 -19.34 4.46 1.48
C ALA A 58 -17.86 4.86 1.59
N PHE A 59 -16.96 3.90 1.86
CA PHE A 59 -15.52 4.15 1.96
C PHE A 59 -14.94 4.67 0.64
N MET A 60 -15.28 4.01 -0.48
CA MET A 60 -14.84 4.43 -1.81
C MET A 60 -15.43 5.79 -2.22
N GLU A 61 -16.67 6.08 -1.83
CA GLU A 61 -17.28 7.40 -2.00
C GLU A 61 -16.55 8.46 -1.18
N GLY A 62 -16.19 8.17 0.08
CA GLY A 62 -15.43 9.07 0.93
C GLY A 62 -14.05 9.41 0.36
N LEU A 63 -13.32 8.41 -0.16
CA LEU A 63 -12.04 8.62 -0.86
C LEU A 63 -12.19 9.47 -2.12
N ARG A 64 -13.25 9.23 -2.92
CA ARG A 64 -13.56 10.03 -4.11
C ARG A 64 -13.87 11.47 -3.75
N ALA A 65 -14.78 11.69 -2.80
CA ALA A 65 -15.21 13.02 -2.37
C ALA A 65 -14.05 13.83 -1.78
N TYR A 66 -13.18 13.18 -0.98
CA TYR A 66 -11.95 13.81 -0.49
C TYR A 66 -11.03 14.24 -1.65
N HIS A 67 -10.88 13.40 -2.68
CA HIS A 67 -10.08 13.75 -3.86
C HIS A 67 -10.66 14.95 -4.62
N GLU A 68 -11.97 14.95 -4.87
CA GLU A 68 -12.68 16.03 -5.56
C GLU A 68 -12.65 17.34 -4.77
N ALA A 69 -12.58 17.28 -3.44
CA ALA A 69 -12.41 18.45 -2.57
C ALA A 69 -11.00 19.06 -2.60
N GLY A 70 -10.10 18.55 -3.44
CA GLY A 70 -8.72 19.02 -3.58
C GLY A 70 -7.68 18.18 -2.83
N GLY A 71 -8.10 17.09 -2.18
CA GLY A 71 -7.20 16.13 -1.60
C GLY A 71 -6.41 15.38 -2.67
N ALA A 72 -5.13 15.71 -2.85
CA ALA A 72 -4.27 14.98 -3.78
C ALA A 72 -3.99 13.56 -3.23
N LEU A 73 -4.80 12.59 -3.65
CA LEU A 73 -4.62 11.17 -3.34
C LEU A 73 -4.65 10.30 -4.60
N ARG A 74 -4.00 9.13 -4.51
CA ARG A 74 -4.05 8.08 -5.53
C ARG A 74 -4.27 6.73 -4.85
N VAL A 75 -5.30 6.01 -5.31
CA VAL A 75 -5.65 4.68 -4.77
C VAL A 75 -4.99 3.59 -5.63
N GLY A 76 -3.98 2.92 -5.09
CA GLY A 76 -3.37 1.70 -5.65
C GLY A 76 -4.09 0.48 -5.10
N ALA A 77 -5.31 0.24 -5.61
CA ALA A 77 -6.23 -0.73 -5.02
C ALA A 77 -5.68 -2.17 -5.08
N GLU A 78 -5.00 -2.55 -6.16
CA GLU A 78 -4.33 -3.84 -6.32
C GLU A 78 -3.22 -4.07 -5.29
N GLN A 79 -2.47 -3.01 -4.95
CA GLN A 79 -1.39 -3.07 -3.98
C GLN A 79 -1.89 -2.91 -2.54
N GLY A 80 -3.14 -2.49 -2.33
CA GLY A 80 -3.65 -2.15 -1.02
C GLY A 80 -3.02 -0.88 -0.44
N VAL A 81 -2.61 0.08 -1.29
CA VAL A 81 -1.87 1.28 -0.89
C VAL A 81 -2.59 2.54 -1.36
N LEU A 82 -2.70 3.54 -0.48
CA LEU A 82 -3.13 4.89 -0.76
C LEU A 82 -1.92 5.82 -0.73
N SER A 83 -1.70 6.61 -1.78
CA SER A 83 -0.64 7.63 -1.83
C SER A 83 -1.23 9.02 -1.61
N THR A 84 -0.61 9.85 -0.78
CA THR A 84 -0.87 11.30 -0.68
C THR A 84 0.32 12.09 -1.21
N TYR A 85 0.13 13.31 -1.71
CA TYR A 85 1.20 14.10 -2.34
C TYR A 85 1.71 15.27 -1.49
N GLU A 86 0.91 15.80 -0.57
CA GLU A 86 1.27 16.98 0.23
C GLU A 86 0.88 16.81 1.71
N PRO A 87 1.81 16.40 2.58
CA PRO A 87 3.13 15.83 2.26
C PRO A 87 3.04 14.42 1.64
N PRO A 88 4.11 13.96 0.97
CA PRO A 88 4.11 12.66 0.30
C PRO A 88 4.12 11.51 1.32
N ARG A 89 3.13 10.62 1.24
CA ARG A 89 2.98 9.49 2.17
C ARG A 89 2.38 8.27 1.45
N LEU A 90 2.67 7.08 1.96
CA LEU A 90 1.94 5.86 1.63
C LEU A 90 1.18 5.37 2.86
N ILE A 91 -0.08 4.99 2.68
CA ILE A 91 -0.98 4.53 3.74
C ILE A 91 -1.58 3.19 3.29
N SER A 92 -1.55 2.20 4.16
CA SER A 92 -2.20 0.91 3.94
C SER A 92 -3.72 1.08 3.86
N LEU A 93 -4.32 0.62 2.76
CA LEU A 93 -5.78 0.55 2.63
C LEU A 93 -6.40 -0.40 3.66
N HIS A 94 -5.68 -1.43 4.11
CA HIS A 94 -6.15 -2.32 5.19
C HIS A 94 -6.30 -1.55 6.50
N LEU A 95 -5.31 -0.72 6.85
CA LEU A 95 -5.35 0.10 8.05
C LEU A 95 -6.46 1.14 7.98
N LEU A 96 -6.63 1.78 6.82
CA LEU A 96 -7.65 2.79 6.63
C LEU A 96 -9.07 2.18 6.62
N ALA A 97 -9.26 1.03 5.95
CA ALA A 97 -10.52 0.29 5.91
C ALA A 97 -10.92 -0.23 7.29
N ASP A 98 -10.01 -0.84 8.06
CA ASP A 98 -10.28 -1.25 9.44
C ASP A 98 -10.70 -0.06 10.32
N ALA A 99 -9.98 1.07 10.20
CA ALA A 99 -10.29 2.27 10.94
C ALA A 99 -11.63 2.92 10.52
N PHE A 100 -12.03 2.77 9.25
CA PHE A 100 -13.33 3.19 8.74
C PHE A 100 -14.45 2.27 9.23
N ALA A 101 -14.26 0.95 9.16
CA ALA A 101 -15.19 -0.04 9.69
C ALA A 101 -15.46 0.18 11.19
N ALA A 102 -14.41 0.47 11.96
CA ALA A 102 -14.50 0.75 13.39
C ALA A 102 -15.33 1.99 13.75
N ARG A 103 -15.62 2.88 12.79
CA ARG A 103 -16.53 4.02 12.98
C ARG A 103 -18.00 3.66 12.81
N GLY A 104 -18.30 2.51 12.21
CA GLY A 104 -19.66 1.99 12.02
C GLY A 104 -20.57 2.98 11.28
N ASP A 105 -21.80 3.13 11.76
CA ASP A 105 -22.84 3.96 11.13
C ASP A 105 -22.39 5.41 10.90
N ALA A 106 -21.56 5.98 11.77
CA ALA A 106 -21.08 7.35 11.60
C ALA A 106 -20.31 7.54 10.27
N ALA A 107 -19.54 6.52 9.87
CA ALA A 107 -18.82 6.53 8.61
C ALA A 107 -19.72 6.39 7.38
N LEU A 108 -20.86 5.72 7.53
CA LEU A 108 -21.84 5.58 6.46
C LEU A 108 -22.62 6.88 6.22
N HIS A 109 -22.88 7.65 7.28
CA HIS A 109 -23.62 8.92 7.19
C HIS A 109 -22.76 10.08 6.68
N ASP A 110 -21.46 10.09 7.02
CA ASP A 110 -20.49 11.09 6.56
C ASP A 110 -19.18 10.40 6.14
N PRO A 111 -19.16 9.76 4.97
CA PRO A 111 -17.99 9.03 4.50
C PRO A 111 -16.80 9.96 4.22
N GLN A 112 -17.05 11.15 3.65
CA GLN A 112 -16.02 12.12 3.33
C GLN A 112 -15.34 12.65 4.60
N GLY A 113 -16.11 13.21 5.55
CA GLY A 113 -15.56 13.76 6.79
C GLY A 113 -14.89 12.69 7.64
N THR A 114 -15.38 11.44 7.57
CA THR A 114 -14.72 10.30 8.20
C THR A 114 -13.37 10.00 7.57
N VAL A 115 -13.29 9.89 6.24
CA VAL A 115 -12.02 9.64 5.53
C VAL A 115 -11.02 10.76 5.80
N GLU A 116 -11.43 12.03 5.72
CA GLU A 116 -10.59 13.18 6.03
C GLU A 116 -9.99 13.09 7.44
N THR A 117 -10.85 12.88 8.46
CA THR A 117 -10.42 12.74 9.86
C THR A 117 -9.48 11.54 10.05
N LEU A 118 -9.73 10.44 9.34
CA LEU A 118 -8.88 9.25 9.41
C LEU A 118 -7.51 9.49 8.77
N LEU A 119 -7.46 10.13 7.61
CA LEU A 119 -6.23 10.48 6.92
C LEU A 119 -5.39 11.41 7.78
N GLU A 120 -5.96 12.50 8.30
CA GLU A 120 -5.25 13.42 9.20
C GLU A 120 -4.65 12.69 10.41
N ARG A 121 -5.47 11.86 11.08
CA ARG A 121 -5.07 11.13 12.28
C ARG A 121 -3.98 10.08 12.01
N LEU A 122 -4.10 9.32 10.91
CA LEU A 122 -3.13 8.28 10.56
C LEU A 122 -1.82 8.91 10.11
N ALA A 123 -1.90 10.02 9.38
CA ALA A 123 -0.77 10.70 8.79
C ALA A 123 0.00 11.62 9.77
N ALA A 124 -0.47 11.73 11.01
CA ALA A 124 0.20 12.50 12.06
C ALA A 124 1.54 11.87 12.51
N ALA A 125 1.72 10.56 12.34
CA ALA A 125 2.96 9.88 12.74
C ALA A 125 3.18 8.59 11.94
N GLU A 126 4.45 8.36 11.58
CA GLU A 126 4.92 7.11 10.99
C GLU A 126 4.61 5.93 11.93
N ARG A 127 4.05 4.85 11.37
CA ARG A 127 3.60 3.68 12.12
C ARG A 127 3.44 2.49 11.17
N PRO A 128 3.20 1.28 11.67
CA PRO A 128 2.85 0.15 10.81
C PRO A 128 1.67 0.49 9.90
N GLY A 129 1.86 0.33 8.60
CA GLY A 129 0.91 0.72 7.56
C GLY A 129 0.93 2.20 7.14
N VAL A 130 1.81 3.05 7.68
CA VAL A 130 1.96 4.46 7.24
C VAL A 130 3.44 4.79 7.07
N LEU A 131 3.81 5.18 5.86
CA LEU A 131 5.17 5.57 5.49
C LEU A 131 5.19 7.05 5.11
N HIS A 132 6.08 7.82 5.73
CA HIS A 132 6.33 9.21 5.37
C HIS A 132 7.49 9.26 4.39
N LEU A 133 7.34 9.99 3.28
CA LEU A 133 8.35 10.08 2.25
C LEU A 133 9.01 11.46 2.28
N ARG A 134 10.28 11.53 1.88
CA ARG A 134 11.00 12.78 1.70
C ARG A 134 10.72 13.33 0.30
N ALA A 135 10.10 14.51 0.21
CA ALA A 135 9.99 15.21 -1.07
C ALA A 135 11.40 15.54 -1.62
N GLY A 136 11.59 15.45 -2.95
CA GLY A 136 12.88 15.74 -3.57
C GLY A 136 14.01 14.83 -3.07
N TRP A 137 13.72 13.57 -2.74
CA TRP A 137 14.64 12.68 -2.04
C TRP A 137 16.00 12.45 -2.73
N LEU A 138 16.05 12.58 -4.06
CA LEU A 138 17.27 12.53 -4.86
C LEU A 138 17.25 13.64 -5.92
N GLU A 139 18.14 14.61 -5.75
CA GLU A 139 18.42 15.64 -6.75
C GLU A 139 19.73 15.28 -7.45
N GLY A 140 19.67 14.97 -8.75
CA GLY A 140 20.83 14.58 -9.56
C GLY A 140 21.04 13.08 -9.69
N GLU A 141 22.29 12.64 -9.64
CA GLU A 141 22.70 11.25 -9.83
C GLU A 141 23.56 10.76 -8.66
N VAL A 142 23.42 9.48 -8.31
CA VAL A 142 24.28 8.78 -7.37
C VAL A 142 24.91 7.58 -8.09
N ASP A 143 26.24 7.55 -8.17
CA ASP A 143 26.98 6.54 -8.94
C ASP A 143 26.47 6.35 -10.39
N GLY A 144 26.10 7.47 -11.04
CA GLY A 144 25.54 7.50 -12.39
C GLY A 144 24.08 7.03 -12.50
N MET A 145 23.41 6.80 -11.37
CA MET A 145 21.98 6.46 -11.31
C MET A 145 21.17 7.69 -10.95
N ASP A 146 20.25 8.07 -11.84
CA ASP A 146 19.14 8.97 -11.51
C ASP A 146 18.12 8.28 -10.57
N ALA A 147 17.07 9.01 -10.17
CA ALA A 147 16.04 8.50 -9.27
C ALA A 147 15.31 7.25 -9.80
N VAL A 148 15.09 7.16 -11.11
CA VAL A 148 14.39 6.02 -11.73
C VAL A 148 15.30 4.79 -11.74
N ARG A 149 16.56 4.94 -12.14
CA ARG A 149 17.56 3.87 -12.14
C ARG A 149 17.87 3.39 -10.74
N PHE A 150 17.98 4.30 -9.77
CA PHE A 150 18.18 3.94 -8.37
C PHE A 150 16.98 3.13 -7.84
N ALA A 151 15.75 3.59 -8.06
CA ALA A 151 14.54 2.86 -7.66
C ALA A 151 14.48 1.46 -8.27
N ALA A 152 14.83 1.33 -9.56
CA ALA A 152 14.89 0.05 -10.23
C ALA A 152 15.97 -0.88 -9.66
N ALA A 153 17.17 -0.35 -9.39
CA ALA A 153 18.25 -1.12 -8.77
C ALA A 153 17.88 -1.61 -7.36
N VAL A 154 17.15 -0.81 -6.57
CA VAL A 154 16.62 -1.21 -5.27
C VAL A 154 15.56 -2.31 -5.45
N GLY A 155 14.61 -2.15 -6.37
CA GLY A 155 13.58 -3.15 -6.66
C GLY A 155 14.18 -4.50 -7.07
N GLU A 156 15.16 -4.49 -7.97
CA GLU A 156 15.89 -5.69 -8.40
C GLU A 156 16.74 -6.31 -7.29
N ALA A 157 17.27 -5.50 -6.36
CA ALA A 157 18.00 -6.02 -5.21
C ALA A 157 17.10 -6.75 -4.21
N VAL A 158 15.80 -6.39 -4.12
CA VAL A 158 14.84 -7.03 -3.22
C VAL A 158 14.13 -8.21 -3.87
N ARG A 159 13.49 -7.98 -5.02
CA ARG A 159 12.69 -9.01 -5.70
C ARG A 159 12.56 -8.73 -7.21
N PRO A 160 13.39 -9.35 -8.08
CA PRO A 160 13.30 -9.18 -9.53
C PRO A 160 11.88 -9.35 -10.07
N GLY A 161 11.39 -8.37 -10.84
CA GLY A 161 10.09 -8.41 -11.51
C GLY A 161 8.83 -8.33 -10.63
N GLY A 162 8.96 -8.13 -9.32
CA GLY A 162 7.85 -8.13 -8.34
C GLY A 162 7.59 -6.79 -7.65
N TRP A 163 7.96 -5.68 -8.28
CA TRP A 163 7.93 -4.35 -7.66
C TRP A 163 7.38 -3.27 -8.60
N THR A 164 6.90 -2.20 -8.01
CA THR A 164 6.50 -0.95 -8.69
C THR A 164 7.09 0.22 -7.93
N ALA A 165 7.56 1.25 -8.65
CA ALA A 165 8.18 2.41 -8.04
C ALA A 165 7.48 3.69 -8.47
N ASP A 166 7.34 4.63 -7.53
CA ASP A 166 7.09 6.03 -7.83
C ASP A 166 8.35 6.82 -7.46
N ALA A 167 9.26 6.92 -8.44
CA ALA A 167 10.55 7.59 -8.26
C ALA A 167 10.39 9.09 -7.94
N ARG A 168 9.27 9.72 -8.32
CA ARG A 168 9.00 11.13 -7.98
C ARG A 168 8.67 11.28 -6.49
N LEU A 169 7.88 10.35 -5.95
CA LEU A 169 7.55 10.31 -4.53
C LEU A 169 8.69 9.78 -3.66
N GLY A 170 9.63 9.02 -4.23
CA GLY A 170 10.62 8.28 -3.45
C GLY A 170 10.06 7.02 -2.82
N ALA A 171 9.06 6.41 -3.47
CA ALA A 171 8.38 5.23 -2.99
C ALA A 171 8.71 3.99 -3.83
N LEU A 172 8.93 2.87 -3.17
CA LEU A 172 8.99 1.55 -3.79
C LEU A 172 7.98 0.61 -3.10
N GLN A 173 7.16 -0.06 -3.90
CA GLN A 173 6.14 -1.01 -3.47
C GLN A 173 6.48 -2.38 -4.05
N ILE A 174 6.67 -3.37 -3.19
CA ILE A 174 7.04 -4.73 -3.56
C ILE A 174 5.88 -5.63 -3.20
N THR A 175 5.24 -6.22 -4.20
CA THR A 175 4.26 -7.27 -3.98
C THR A 175 5.02 -8.50 -3.50
N VAL A 176 4.53 -9.18 -2.48
CA VAL A 176 5.10 -10.40 -1.91
C VAL A 176 3.99 -11.45 -1.95
N PRO A 177 4.20 -12.59 -2.63
CA PRO A 177 3.17 -13.60 -2.70
C PRO A 177 2.97 -14.17 -1.29
N GLY A 178 1.71 -14.44 -0.93
CA GLY A 178 1.43 -15.08 0.35
C GLY A 178 2.09 -16.46 0.42
N ASP A 179 2.52 -16.85 1.62
CA ASP A 179 3.13 -18.16 1.85
C ASP A 179 2.09 -19.24 1.50
N GLU A 180 2.35 -20.08 0.49
CA GLU A 180 1.54 -21.27 0.24
C GLU A 180 1.85 -22.26 1.37
N ALA A 181 1.20 -22.05 2.51
CA ALA A 181 1.36 -22.84 3.70
C ALA A 181 1.02 -24.29 3.36
N GLY A 182 2.05 -25.10 3.13
CA GLY A 182 1.91 -26.55 3.15
C GLY A 182 1.73 -27.24 1.80
N ALA A 183 2.15 -26.66 0.67
CA ALA A 183 2.67 -27.50 -0.41
C ALA A 183 4.06 -28.05 -0.03
N SER A 184 4.22 -28.51 1.21
CA SER A 184 5.18 -29.52 1.56
C SER A 184 4.78 -30.72 0.73
N THR A 185 5.40 -30.87 -0.43
CA THR A 185 5.37 -32.08 -1.25
C THR A 185 5.70 -33.24 -0.32
N GLY A 186 4.64 -33.87 0.19
CA GLY A 186 4.70 -35.10 0.95
C GLY A 186 5.11 -36.19 -0.02
N ASP A 187 6.39 -36.19 -0.39
CA ASP A 187 7.12 -37.34 -0.90
C ASP A 187 7.91 -37.94 0.26
N ALA A 188 7.23 -38.10 1.39
CA ALA A 188 7.67 -38.98 2.47
C ALA A 188 7.10 -40.35 2.12
N GLY A 189 7.97 -41.21 1.60
CA GLY A 189 7.66 -42.57 1.23
C GLY A 189 6.86 -43.30 2.32
N GLU A 190 5.93 -44.12 1.85
CA GLU A 190 5.29 -45.18 2.60
C GLU A 190 6.37 -46.07 3.24
N ASP A 191 6.73 -45.82 4.50
CA ASP A 191 6.93 -46.92 5.44
C ASP A 191 6.91 -46.46 6.90
N ALA A 192 6.39 -47.36 7.75
CA ALA A 192 6.43 -47.36 9.22
C ALA A 192 5.25 -46.74 10.01
N THR A 193 4.26 -47.62 10.23
CA THR A 193 3.76 -48.11 11.55
C THR A 193 3.14 -47.16 12.58
N ALA A 194 1.93 -47.57 12.98
CA ALA A 194 1.06 -47.04 14.03
C ALA A 194 1.70 -46.86 15.41
N GLY A 195 1.39 -45.72 16.05
CA GLY A 195 1.62 -45.42 17.46
C GLY A 195 0.72 -44.26 17.91
N GLU A 196 0.18 -44.36 19.11
CA GLU A 196 -1.11 -43.83 19.57
C GLU A 196 -1.25 -42.31 19.82
N ALA A 197 -2.52 -41.91 19.98
CA ALA A 197 -3.07 -40.57 19.98
C ALA A 197 -2.79 -39.71 21.23
N GLY A 198 -2.73 -38.40 21.02
CA GLY A 198 -2.90 -37.36 22.05
C GLY A 198 -3.61 -36.13 21.48
N PRO A 199 -4.77 -35.69 22.03
CA PRO A 199 -5.50 -34.54 21.52
C PRO A 199 -5.04 -33.25 22.23
N GLY A 200 -4.56 -32.28 21.46
CA GLY A 200 -4.14 -30.99 22.01
C GLY A 200 -3.72 -29.99 20.93
N SER A 201 -4.65 -29.57 20.09
CA SER A 201 -4.47 -28.44 19.18
C SER A 201 -5.78 -27.65 19.18
N GLY A 202 -5.87 -26.40 19.57
CA GLY A 202 -4.81 -25.39 19.63
C GLY A 202 -5.29 -24.17 18.85
N ASP A 203 -6.48 -23.66 19.22
CA ASP A 203 -7.04 -22.40 18.72
C ASP A 203 -6.17 -21.25 19.24
N ARG A 204 -5.06 -20.98 18.53
CA ARG A 204 -4.09 -19.96 18.90
C ARG A 204 -4.46 -18.66 18.23
N ALA A 205 -5.30 -17.89 18.92
CA ALA A 205 -5.61 -16.51 18.57
C ALA A 205 -4.32 -15.68 18.38
N LEU A 206 -4.29 -14.92 17.29
CA LEU A 206 -3.23 -13.98 16.91
C LEU A 206 -3.10 -12.89 18.00
N THR A 207 -2.09 -13.01 18.88
CA THR A 207 -1.88 -12.10 20.03
C THR A 207 -0.77 -11.07 19.84
N HIS A 208 -0.19 -10.99 18.64
CA HIS A 208 0.98 -10.16 18.35
C HIS A 208 0.78 -9.36 17.06
N VAL A 209 1.17 -8.09 17.09
CA VAL A 209 1.35 -7.24 15.90
C VAL A 209 2.77 -6.68 15.99
N ASN A 210 3.60 -6.94 14.96
CA ASN A 210 4.99 -6.48 14.86
C ASN A 210 5.86 -6.76 16.10
N GLY A 211 5.82 -8.00 16.61
CA GLY A 211 6.63 -8.40 17.76
C GLY A 211 6.25 -7.78 19.10
N THR A 212 5.22 -6.92 19.15
CA THR A 212 4.75 -6.30 20.40
C THR A 212 3.47 -6.99 20.90
N PRO A 213 3.42 -7.53 22.14
CA PRO A 213 2.21 -8.12 22.68
C PRO A 213 1.10 -7.09 22.86
N ILE A 214 -0.11 -7.37 22.36
CA ILE A 214 -1.28 -6.45 22.41
C ILE A 214 -1.61 -5.99 23.84
N LYS A 215 -1.29 -6.80 24.86
CA LYS A 215 -1.49 -6.44 26.28
C LYS A 215 -0.63 -5.27 26.76
N GLN A 216 0.52 -4.98 26.13
CA GLN A 216 1.38 -3.86 26.53
C GLN A 216 0.86 -2.50 26.03
N LEU A 217 0.22 -2.43 24.86
CA LEU A 217 -0.40 -1.19 24.35
C LEU A 217 -1.57 -0.72 25.22
N ALA A 218 -2.35 -1.65 25.79
CA ALA A 218 -3.40 -1.33 26.75
C ALA A 218 -2.82 -0.84 28.11
N ALA A 219 -1.69 -1.39 28.55
CA ALA A 219 -1.03 -0.99 29.80
C ALA A 219 -0.34 0.38 29.70
N THR A 220 0.30 0.71 28.58
CA THR A 220 0.94 2.02 28.37
C THR A 220 -0.08 3.15 28.28
N LYS A 221 -1.28 2.88 27.72
CA LYS A 221 -2.40 3.83 27.71
C LYS A 221 -3.00 4.05 29.10
N ALA A 222 -3.00 3.03 29.97
CA ALA A 222 -3.45 3.16 31.35
C ALA A 222 -2.44 3.91 32.26
N ALA A 223 -1.14 3.83 31.95
CA ALA A 223 -0.10 4.55 32.69
C ALA A 223 -0.04 6.04 32.35
N ALA A 224 -0.33 6.43 31.10
CA ALA A 224 -0.34 7.83 30.68
C ALA A 224 -1.46 8.67 31.32
N THR A 225 -2.56 8.04 31.75
CA THR A 225 -3.70 8.74 32.38
C THR A 225 -3.57 8.88 33.91
N LYS A 226 -2.49 8.38 34.54
CA LYS A 226 -2.34 8.35 36.01
C LYS A 226 -1.10 9.06 36.56
N ALA A 227 -0.49 9.96 35.78
CA ALA A 227 0.59 10.84 36.24
C ALA A 227 0.10 12.29 36.42
N GLY A 228 -0.88 12.48 37.29
CA GLY A 228 -1.18 13.79 37.88
C GLY A 228 -0.25 14.02 39.07
N GLY A 229 0.90 14.65 38.84
CA GLY A 229 1.93 14.86 39.86
C GLY A 229 2.63 16.20 39.73
N LYS A 230 2.12 17.19 40.47
CA LYS A 230 2.80 18.32 41.11
C LYS A 230 4.07 18.88 40.42
N ALA A 231 3.93 20.04 39.80
CA ALA A 231 5.04 20.87 39.35
C ALA A 231 5.84 21.45 40.53
N PRO A 232 7.19 21.47 40.48
CA PRO A 232 7.99 22.38 41.29
C PRO A 232 8.16 23.72 40.56
N ASP A 233 7.99 24.79 41.33
CA ASP A 233 8.24 26.18 40.97
C ASP A 233 9.75 26.38 40.79
N ALA A 234 10.18 26.70 39.56
CA ALA A 234 11.55 27.01 39.24
C ALA A 234 11.59 28.35 38.50
N SER A 235 12.09 29.35 39.20
CA SER A 235 12.31 30.71 38.72
C SER A 235 13.26 30.72 37.52
N ALA A 236 12.82 31.32 36.41
CA ALA A 236 13.65 31.59 35.25
C ALA A 236 14.54 32.83 35.50
N PRO A 237 15.81 32.84 35.09
CA PRO A 237 16.59 34.06 35.01
C PRO A 237 16.25 34.83 33.73
N ASP A 238 16.13 36.14 33.90
CA ASP A 238 15.92 37.16 32.87
C ASP A 238 17.16 37.24 31.96
N ALA A 239 16.99 36.92 30.67
CA ALA A 239 18.04 37.00 29.66
C ALA A 239 17.63 38.05 28.63
N SER A 240 18.26 39.22 28.72
CA SER A 240 18.13 40.32 27.77
C SER A 240 18.59 39.89 26.37
N ALA A 241 17.74 40.10 25.37
CA ALA A 241 18.07 39.92 23.97
C ALA A 241 18.95 41.09 23.46
N PRO A 242 19.98 40.83 22.62
CA PRO A 242 20.61 41.89 21.85
C PRO A 242 19.82 42.17 20.57
N ASP A 243 19.60 43.46 20.34
CA ASP A 243 19.02 44.04 19.13
C ASP A 243 20.03 43.92 17.97
N ALA A 244 19.66 43.22 16.90
CA ALA A 244 20.48 43.07 15.71
C ALA A 244 19.72 43.63 14.50
N SER A 245 20.17 44.80 14.06
CA SER A 245 19.65 45.50 12.88
C SER A 245 19.89 44.70 11.60
N ALA A 246 18.87 44.64 10.76
CA ALA A 246 18.93 44.08 9.41
C ALA A 246 19.70 45.00 8.45
N PRO A 247 20.44 44.45 7.47
CA PRO A 247 20.84 45.20 6.29
C PRO A 247 19.85 45.00 5.14
N ASP A 248 19.34 46.11 4.60
CA ASP A 248 18.58 46.16 3.35
C ASP A 248 19.51 45.85 2.16
N GLY A 249 19.33 44.69 1.55
CA GLY A 249 19.96 44.30 0.29
C GLY A 249 18.92 44.23 -0.82
N GLY A 250 18.82 45.30 -1.62
CA GLY A 250 18.04 45.30 -2.85
C GLY A 250 18.65 44.38 -3.91
N VAL A 251 17.82 43.55 -4.55
CA VAL A 251 18.21 42.74 -5.71
C VAL A 251 17.25 43.06 -6.86
N GLN A 252 17.87 43.26 -8.03
CA GLN A 252 17.28 43.70 -9.30
C GLN A 252 16.45 42.60 -9.97
N ASP A 253 15.33 43.01 -10.58
CA ASP A 253 14.54 42.17 -11.48
C ASP A 253 15.26 41.97 -12.82
N GLY A 254 15.70 40.74 -13.07
CA GLY A 254 16.15 40.26 -14.38
C GLY A 254 15.02 39.54 -15.08
N GLY A 255 14.41 40.17 -16.09
CA GLY A 255 13.42 39.54 -16.96
C GLY A 255 14.06 38.47 -17.84
N VAL A 256 13.48 37.27 -17.85
CA VAL A 256 13.84 36.18 -18.76
C VAL A 256 12.72 36.01 -19.77
N GLN A 257 13.09 36.00 -21.06
CA GLN A 257 12.22 35.81 -22.22
C GLN A 257 11.77 34.35 -22.35
N ASP A 258 10.48 34.15 -22.63
CA ASP A 258 9.91 32.86 -23.01
C ASP A 258 10.36 32.46 -24.42
N GLY A 259 11.12 31.35 -24.52
CA GLY A 259 11.38 30.64 -25.75
C GLY A 259 10.34 29.54 -25.96
N GLY A 260 9.42 29.74 -26.90
CA GLY A 260 8.46 28.72 -27.31
C GLY A 260 9.15 27.54 -27.98
N VAL A 261 8.86 26.33 -27.49
CA VAL A 261 9.28 25.07 -28.14
C VAL A 261 8.06 24.48 -28.85
N GLN A 262 8.24 24.18 -30.13
CA GLN A 262 7.25 23.56 -31.01
C GLN A 262 7.11 22.06 -30.71
N ASP A 263 5.86 21.59 -30.58
CA ASP A 263 5.53 20.17 -30.49
C ASP A 263 5.72 19.49 -31.85
N GLY A 264 6.67 18.54 -31.89
CA GLY A 264 6.82 17.58 -32.98
C GLY A 264 5.92 16.36 -32.73
N GLY A 265 4.88 16.21 -33.54
CA GLY A 265 4.01 15.02 -33.51
C GLY A 265 4.77 13.76 -33.91
N VAL A 266 4.62 12.71 -33.10
CA VAL A 266 5.13 11.37 -33.40
C VAL A 266 3.96 10.54 -33.93
N GLN A 267 4.10 10.04 -35.16
CA GLN A 267 3.16 9.12 -35.81
C GLN A 267 3.30 7.73 -35.20
N ASP A 268 2.16 7.15 -34.80
CA ASP A 268 2.07 5.78 -34.31
C ASP A 268 1.98 4.81 -35.50
N ALA A 269 2.86 3.81 -35.53
CA ALA A 269 2.93 2.82 -36.59
C ALA A 269 2.18 1.55 -36.15
N SER A 270 1.03 1.30 -36.77
CA SER A 270 0.26 0.07 -36.59
C SER A 270 1.02 -1.16 -37.13
N ALA A 271 1.16 -2.18 -36.29
CA ALA A 271 1.57 -3.52 -36.70
C ALA A 271 0.33 -4.36 -37.08
N PRO A 272 0.41 -5.24 -38.11
CA PRO A 272 -0.74 -6.03 -38.56
C PRO A 272 -0.94 -7.33 -37.77
N ASP A 273 -2.21 -7.67 -37.58
CA ASP A 273 -2.71 -8.94 -37.05
C ASP A 273 -2.31 -10.15 -37.91
N GLY A 274 -1.82 -11.18 -37.24
CA GLY A 274 -1.61 -12.52 -37.80
C GLY A 274 -2.54 -13.52 -37.12
N GLY A 275 -3.69 -13.81 -37.73
CA GLY A 275 -4.58 -14.89 -37.33
C GLY A 275 -4.08 -16.25 -37.81
N ALA A 276 -4.24 -17.29 -36.98
CA ALA A 276 -4.30 -18.68 -37.41
C ALA A 276 -4.87 -19.58 -36.29
N GLY A 277 -5.81 -20.45 -36.66
CA GLY A 277 -5.92 -21.78 -36.03
C GLY A 277 -7.22 -22.07 -35.29
N VAL A 278 -8.30 -22.28 -36.04
CA VAL A 278 -9.51 -23.00 -35.58
C VAL A 278 -9.15 -24.47 -35.38
N GLY A 279 -9.40 -24.99 -34.17
CA GLY A 279 -9.34 -26.41 -33.84
C GLY A 279 -10.59 -26.83 -33.07
N ASP A 280 -11.55 -27.42 -33.77
CA ASP A 280 -12.75 -28.05 -33.21
C ASP A 280 -12.38 -29.18 -32.25
N ALA A 281 -12.69 -29.02 -30.95
CA ALA A 281 -12.62 -30.07 -29.95
C ALA A 281 -13.99 -30.30 -29.30
N LYS A 282 -14.64 -31.31 -29.87
CA LYS A 282 -15.75 -32.15 -29.40
C LYS A 282 -16.08 -32.08 -27.90
N ALA A 283 -17.33 -31.69 -27.63
CA ALA A 283 -18.00 -31.75 -26.33
C ALA A 283 -18.03 -33.18 -25.76
N GLY A 284 -17.50 -33.33 -24.54
CA GLY A 284 -17.76 -34.46 -23.67
C GLY A 284 -18.62 -33.99 -22.50
N GLU A 285 -19.90 -34.35 -22.51
CA GLU A 285 -20.79 -34.26 -21.35
C GLU A 285 -20.29 -35.26 -20.29
N GLY A 286 -19.57 -34.76 -19.29
CA GLY A 286 -19.20 -35.48 -18.08
C GLY A 286 -19.89 -34.83 -16.89
N GLY A 287 -20.70 -35.61 -16.17
CA GLY A 287 -21.58 -35.14 -15.09
C GLY A 287 -20.84 -34.36 -14.01
N ALA A 288 -21.46 -33.23 -13.63
CA ALA A 288 -21.06 -32.42 -12.49
C ALA A 288 -21.27 -33.20 -11.20
N THR A 289 -20.22 -33.88 -10.74
CA THR A 289 -20.03 -34.11 -9.31
C THR A 289 -19.79 -32.74 -8.67
N GLU A 290 -20.69 -32.34 -7.78
CA GLU A 290 -20.51 -31.23 -6.84
C GLU A 290 -19.31 -31.54 -5.93
N GLU A 291 -18.10 -31.42 -6.49
CA GLU A 291 -16.87 -31.39 -5.72
C GLU A 291 -16.95 -30.13 -4.85
N SER A 292 -17.18 -30.37 -3.56
CA SER A 292 -16.96 -29.42 -2.49
C SER A 292 -15.63 -28.74 -2.72
N VAL A 293 -15.68 -27.51 -3.26
CA VAL A 293 -14.55 -26.59 -3.37
C VAL A 293 -14.15 -26.27 -1.94
N THR A 294 -13.36 -27.16 -1.34
CA THR A 294 -12.67 -26.91 -0.09
C THR A 294 -11.72 -25.76 -0.38
N GLY A 295 -12.16 -24.58 0.06
CA GLY A 295 -11.58 -23.29 -0.26
C GLY A 295 -10.07 -23.34 -0.18
N ARG A 296 -9.44 -23.38 -1.36
CA ARG A 296 -8.05 -23.02 -1.51
C ARG A 296 -7.99 -21.58 -1.05
N SER A 297 -7.56 -21.37 0.19
CA SER A 297 -7.31 -20.03 0.71
C SER A 297 -6.23 -19.44 -0.17
N VAL A 298 -6.66 -18.68 -1.19
CA VAL A 298 -5.74 -17.93 -2.04
C VAL A 298 -5.06 -16.98 -1.07
N HIS A 299 -3.82 -17.30 -0.72
CA HIS A 299 -3.03 -16.48 0.18
C HIS A 299 -2.79 -15.17 -0.55
N GLU A 300 -3.57 -14.18 -0.18
CA GLU A 300 -3.53 -12.88 -0.80
C GLU A 300 -2.13 -12.29 -0.66
N ALA A 301 -1.60 -11.75 -1.75
CA ALA A 301 -0.30 -11.09 -1.74
C ALA A 301 -0.27 -9.94 -0.72
N ASN A 302 0.86 -9.79 -0.02
CA ASN A 302 1.13 -8.65 0.84
C ASN A 302 1.98 -7.63 0.09
N THR A 303 1.95 -6.38 0.49
CA THR A 303 2.76 -5.31 -0.13
C THR A 303 3.69 -4.71 0.90
N LEU A 304 4.99 -4.81 0.64
CA LEU A 304 6.06 -4.10 1.33
C LEU A 304 6.24 -2.72 0.71
N MET A 305 6.31 -1.68 1.54
CA MET A 305 6.54 -0.29 1.14
C MET A 305 7.88 0.18 1.70
N LEU A 306 8.71 0.79 0.85
CA LEU A 306 10.03 1.30 1.18
C LEU A 306 10.16 2.79 0.82
N ASP A 307 10.78 3.54 1.71
CA ASP A 307 11.21 4.92 1.47
C ASP A 307 12.60 4.91 0.82
N LEU A 308 12.64 5.31 -0.46
CA LEU A 308 13.88 5.35 -1.23
C LEU A 308 14.86 6.39 -0.70
N ALA A 309 14.38 7.45 -0.03
CA ALA A 309 15.23 8.41 0.65
C ALA A 309 16.06 7.74 1.75
N ARG A 310 15.40 6.91 2.56
CA ARG A 310 16.06 6.16 3.62
C ARG A 310 17.03 5.13 3.08
N VAL A 311 16.68 4.45 1.98
CA VAL A 311 17.58 3.52 1.30
C VAL A 311 18.81 4.25 0.77
N LEU A 312 18.63 5.43 0.18
CA LEU A 312 19.73 6.27 -0.32
C LEU A 312 20.69 6.69 0.79
N ASP A 313 20.18 7.15 1.94
CA ASP A 313 21.02 7.57 3.07
C ASP A 313 21.91 6.41 3.55
N LEU A 314 21.34 5.20 3.71
CA LEU A 314 22.10 4.01 4.11
C LEU A 314 23.07 3.54 3.03
N TYR A 315 22.68 3.66 1.76
CA TYR A 315 23.53 3.34 0.62
C TYR A 315 24.77 4.26 0.58
N GLN A 316 24.58 5.57 0.77
CA GLN A 316 25.68 6.54 0.81
C GLN A 316 26.62 6.28 1.99
N GLU A 317 26.08 5.92 3.15
CA GLU A 317 26.89 5.50 4.30
C GLU A 317 27.75 4.26 3.95
N ALA A 318 27.14 3.24 3.33
CA ALA A 318 27.86 2.03 2.91
C ALA A 318 28.90 2.32 1.81
N ARG A 319 28.60 3.24 0.89
CA ARG A 319 29.51 3.72 -0.17
C ARG A 319 30.70 4.46 0.42
N ALA A 320 30.51 5.29 1.44
CA ALA A 320 31.59 5.99 2.12
C ALA A 320 32.56 5.02 2.82
N GLN A 321 32.05 3.90 3.34
CA GLN A 321 32.87 2.85 3.97
C GLN A 321 33.60 1.99 2.94
N ARG A 322 33.02 1.79 1.74
CA ARG A 322 33.57 0.94 0.68
C ARG A 322 33.43 1.62 -0.68
N PRO A 323 34.30 2.61 -0.99
CA PRO A 323 34.18 3.41 -2.21
C PRO A 323 34.28 2.56 -3.49
N ASP A 324 35.10 1.51 -3.48
CA ASP A 324 35.36 0.65 -4.64
C ASP A 324 34.33 -0.47 -4.84
N ALA A 325 33.36 -0.65 -3.93
CA ALA A 325 32.36 -1.71 -4.05
C ALA A 325 31.40 -1.45 -5.21
N GLU A 326 30.87 -2.48 -5.85
CA GLU A 326 29.82 -2.26 -6.86
C GLU A 326 28.53 -1.76 -6.21
N ALA A 327 27.82 -0.83 -6.87
CA ALA A 327 26.57 -0.27 -6.36
C ALA A 327 25.53 -1.35 -6.02
N GLN A 328 25.42 -2.36 -6.89
CA GLN A 328 24.51 -3.48 -6.70
C GLN A 328 24.86 -4.30 -5.45
N THR A 329 26.15 -4.50 -5.16
CA THR A 329 26.61 -5.19 -3.94
C THR A 329 26.20 -4.42 -2.70
N LEU A 330 26.40 -3.09 -2.69
CA LEU A 330 26.00 -2.24 -1.56
C LEU A 330 24.49 -2.26 -1.33
N LEU A 331 23.68 -2.19 -2.40
CA LEU A 331 22.22 -2.26 -2.31
C LEU A 331 21.72 -3.61 -1.78
N ARG A 332 22.28 -4.72 -2.29
CA ARG A 332 21.95 -6.08 -1.82
C ARG A 332 22.26 -6.32 -0.35
N GLU A 333 23.19 -5.57 0.22
CA GLU A 333 23.50 -5.64 1.65
C GLU A 333 22.64 -4.69 2.48
N THR A 334 22.41 -3.48 1.96
CA THR A 334 21.76 -2.39 2.69
C THR A 334 20.25 -2.60 2.81
N VAL A 335 19.59 -2.99 1.72
CA VAL A 335 18.12 -3.08 1.69
C VAL A 335 17.60 -4.20 2.61
N PRO A 336 18.15 -5.43 2.62
CA PRO A 336 17.71 -6.45 3.57
C PRO A 336 17.93 -6.05 5.03
N ARG A 337 19.01 -5.31 5.35
CA ARG A 337 19.24 -4.78 6.70
C ARG A 337 18.15 -3.79 7.11
N LEU A 338 17.78 -2.89 6.21
CA LEU A 338 16.69 -1.94 6.43
C LEU A 338 15.38 -2.69 6.70
N ILE A 339 15.05 -3.69 5.88
CA ILE A 339 13.82 -4.49 6.03
C ILE A 339 13.83 -5.29 7.34
N ALA A 340 14.94 -5.94 7.68
CA ALA A 340 15.09 -6.73 8.90
C ALA A 340 14.95 -5.86 10.16
N SER A 341 15.41 -4.61 10.12
CA SER A 341 15.28 -3.69 11.26
C SER A 341 13.82 -3.33 11.59
N SER A 342 12.90 -3.46 10.61
CA SER A 342 11.50 -3.00 10.73
C SER A 342 11.37 -1.57 11.27
N GLY A 343 12.39 -0.74 11.03
CA GLY A 343 12.47 0.64 11.51
C GLY A 343 11.84 1.65 10.55
N PRO A 344 12.05 2.95 10.80
CA PRO A 344 11.61 4.02 9.92
C PRO A 344 12.06 3.81 8.47
N GLY A 345 11.19 4.13 7.51
CA GLY A 345 11.44 3.94 6.09
C GLY A 345 10.98 2.58 5.53
N VAL A 346 10.41 1.72 6.37
CA VAL A 346 9.84 0.41 5.96
C VAL A 346 8.48 0.22 6.60
N THR A 347 7.51 -0.20 5.80
CA THR A 347 6.23 -0.64 6.36
C THR A 347 5.54 -1.65 5.45
N TRP A 348 4.51 -2.31 5.95
CA TRP A 348 3.75 -3.31 5.21
C TRP A 348 2.28 -2.93 5.18
N THR A 349 1.56 -3.33 4.13
CA THR A 349 0.11 -3.16 4.09
C THR A 349 -0.59 -4.02 5.15
N ARG A 350 -0.05 -5.21 5.42
CA ARG A 350 -0.43 -6.09 6.54
C ARG A 350 0.81 -6.61 7.27
N PRO A 351 0.73 -6.95 8.57
CA PRO A 351 1.85 -7.58 9.28
C PRO A 351 2.36 -8.81 8.50
N PRO A 352 3.66 -8.87 8.17
CA PRO A 352 4.17 -9.91 7.29
C PRO A 352 4.25 -11.28 7.97
N GLY A 353 3.93 -12.33 7.23
CA GLY A 353 4.13 -13.71 7.64
C GLY A 353 5.61 -14.15 7.59
N PRO A 354 6.00 -15.24 8.29
CA PRO A 354 7.37 -15.75 8.23
C PRO A 354 7.86 -16.12 6.83
N GLY A 355 6.98 -16.64 5.96
CA GLY A 355 7.31 -16.95 4.56
C GLY A 355 7.49 -15.70 3.70
N GLU A 356 6.69 -14.67 3.93
CA GLU A 356 6.83 -13.37 3.24
C GLU A 356 8.15 -12.70 3.59
N LEU A 357 8.51 -12.69 4.88
CA LEU A 357 9.82 -12.21 5.33
C LEU A 357 10.97 -13.02 4.73
N ARG A 358 10.83 -14.34 4.63
CA ARG A 358 11.85 -15.21 4.00
C ARG A 358 11.97 -14.94 2.51
N THR A 359 10.86 -14.68 1.82
CA THR A 359 10.84 -14.32 0.39
C THR A 359 11.63 -13.04 0.15
N VAL A 360 11.46 -12.04 1.01
CA VAL A 360 12.09 -10.71 0.84
C VAL A 360 13.53 -10.66 1.35
N LEU A 361 13.85 -11.28 2.48
CA LEU A 361 15.19 -11.29 3.06
C LEU A 361 16.10 -12.38 2.47
N GLY A 362 15.53 -13.28 1.67
CA GLY A 362 16.17 -14.49 1.20
C GLY A 362 16.42 -15.50 2.33
N SER A 363 17.05 -16.61 1.98
CA SER A 363 17.39 -17.69 2.91
C SER A 363 18.63 -17.41 3.76
N THR A 364 19.13 -16.16 3.79
CA THR A 364 20.43 -15.84 4.38
C THR A 364 20.39 -16.03 5.90
N PRO A 365 21.06 -17.06 6.45
CA PRO A 365 20.91 -17.42 7.85
C PRO A 365 21.62 -16.45 8.82
N GLU A 366 22.46 -15.55 8.32
CA GLU A 366 23.32 -14.68 9.14
C GLU A 366 22.66 -13.37 9.61
N LEU A 367 21.42 -13.10 9.22
CA LEU A 367 20.67 -11.89 9.60
C LEU A 367 19.50 -12.17 10.57
N ARG A 368 19.45 -13.36 11.18
CA ARG A 368 18.43 -13.76 12.17
C ARG A 368 18.82 -13.47 13.62
#